data_AF-A0AAE3C277-F1
#
_entry.id   AF-A0AAE3C277-F1
#
_cell.length_a   1.000
_cell.length_b   1.000
_cell.length_c   1.000
_cell.angle_alpha   90.00
_cell.angle_beta   90.00
_cell.angle_gamma   90.00
#
_symmetry.space_group_name_H-M   'P 1'
#
loop_
_entity.id
_entity.type
_entity.pdbx_description
1 polymer ?
#
loop_
_entity_poly.entity_id
_entity_poly.type
_entity_poly.pdbx_seq_one_letter_code
_entity_poly.pdbx_strand_id
1 'polypeptide(L)'
;MEGYNIFNEIAEFIETRYANARKIIEVGFGGRTETAIKLAKKINAEIILTDVNPDFLNTELNAELKGSIRVVIDDIFNPNWKLYEKANLIYAIRPNPELQKQIIDVA
;
A
#
# COMPACT_ATOMS: atom_id res chain seq x y z
N MET A 1 -13.03 -4.46 25.23
CA MET A 1 -13.19 -3.53 24.12
C MET A 1 -11.94 -3.68 23.27
N GLU A 2 -12.05 -4.29 22.09
CA GLU A 2 -10.92 -4.30 21.15
C GLU A 2 -10.58 -2.85 20.81
N GLY A 3 -9.30 -2.49 20.94
CA GLY A 3 -8.83 -1.14 20.65
C GLY A 3 -9.10 -0.79 19.18
N TYR A 4 -9.41 0.48 18.94
CA TYR A 4 -9.56 1.07 17.62
C TYR A 4 -8.34 0.74 16.74
N ASN A 5 -8.52 -0.07 15.68
CA ASN A 5 -7.46 -0.41 14.75
C ASN A 5 -7.72 0.29 13.41
N ILE A 6 -7.16 1.49 13.27
CA ILE A 6 -7.29 2.34 12.08
C ILE A 6 -6.92 1.62 10.78
N PHE A 7 -5.93 0.73 10.77
CA PHE A 7 -5.51 -0.01 9.59
C PHE A 7 -6.61 -0.96 9.10
N ASN A 8 -7.28 -1.60 10.06
CA ASN A 8 -8.40 -2.49 9.77
C ASN A 8 -9.60 -1.75 9.17
N GLU A 9 -9.87 -0.54 9.63
CA GLU A 9 -10.97 0.30 9.12
C GLU A 9 -10.66 0.86 7.74
N ILE A 10 -9.41 1.28 7.49
CA ILE A 10 -8.97 1.71 6.16
C ILE A 10 -9.15 0.57 5.15
N ALA A 11 -8.78 -0.67 5.50
CA ALA A 11 -8.98 -1.81 4.64
C ALA A 11 -10.47 -2.06 4.32
N GLU A 12 -11.37 -1.90 5.30
CA GLU A 12 -12.82 -2.02 5.10
C GLU A 12 -13.39 -0.90 4.22
N PHE A 13 -12.92 0.33 4.43
CA PHE A 13 -13.28 1.48 3.61
C PHE A 13 -12.89 1.27 2.15
N ILE A 14 -11.66 0.80 1.91
CA ILE A 14 -11.13 0.52 0.58
C ILE A 14 -11.92 -0.62 -0.06
N GLU A 15 -12.12 -1.74 0.64
CA GLU A 15 -12.93 -2.86 0.13
C GLU A 15 -14.31 -2.39 -0.36
N THR A 16 -15.01 -1.60 0.45
CA THR A 16 -16.36 -1.15 0.13
C THR A 16 -16.43 -0.30 -1.15
N ARG A 17 -15.36 0.45 -1.48
CA ARG A 17 -15.33 1.37 -2.63
C ARG A 17 -14.58 0.83 -3.85
N TYR A 18 -13.64 -0.08 -3.61
CA TYR A 18 -12.68 -0.57 -4.60
C TYR A 18 -12.68 -2.10 -4.67
N ALA A 19 -13.80 -2.76 -4.36
CA ALA A 19 -13.94 -4.23 -4.41
C ALA A 19 -13.51 -4.87 -5.75
N ASN A 20 -13.60 -4.12 -6.85
CA ASN A 20 -13.22 -4.58 -8.19
C ASN A 20 -11.83 -4.10 -8.64
N ALA A 21 -11.06 -3.47 -7.75
CA ALA A 21 -9.70 -3.08 -8.06
C ALA A 21 -8.86 -4.30 -8.47
N ARG A 22 -8.01 -4.11 -9.46
CA ARG A 22 -7.07 -5.12 -9.96
C ARG A 22 -5.65 -4.81 -9.52
N LYS A 23 -5.35 -3.53 -9.26
CA LYS A 23 -4.06 -3.04 -8.79
C LYS A 23 -4.26 -1.93 -7.76
N ILE A 24 -3.68 -2.11 -6.58
CA ILE A 24 -3.72 -1.17 -5.45
C ILE A 24 -2.27 -0.89 -5.02
N ILE A 25 -1.95 0.38 -4.77
CA ILE A 25 -0.62 0.78 -4.32
C ILE A 25 -0.73 1.56 -3.02
N GLU A 26 0.04 1.13 -2.01
CA GLU A 26 0.29 1.90 -0.80
C GLU A 26 1.67 2.56 -0.89
N VAL A 27 1.71 3.88 -0.77
CA VAL A 27 2.95 4.66 -0.80
C VAL A 27 3.42 4.97 0.62
N GLY A 28 4.70 4.66 0.90
CA GLY A 28 5.33 4.90 2.18
C GLY A 28 4.74 4.05 3.30
N PHE A 29 4.60 2.74 3.08
CA PHE A 29 3.94 1.84 4.04
C PHE A 29 4.68 1.73 5.38
N GLY A 30 5.98 2.09 5.45
CA GLY A 30 6.72 2.24 6.70
C GLY A 30 6.79 0.98 7.55
N GLY A 31 6.73 -0.21 6.93
CA GLY A 31 6.75 -1.50 7.63
C GLY A 31 5.40 -1.96 8.19
N ARG A 32 4.30 -1.23 7.94
CA ARG A 32 2.95 -1.60 8.39
C ARG A 32 2.19 -2.31 7.28
N THR A 33 1.89 -3.59 7.48
CA THR A 33 1.25 -4.45 6.47
C THR A 33 -0.17 -4.85 6.84
N GLU A 34 -0.67 -4.39 7.98
CA GLU A 34 -1.97 -4.79 8.53
C GLU A 34 -3.12 -4.51 7.54
N THR A 35 -3.13 -3.32 6.93
CA THR A 35 -4.10 -2.93 5.89
C THR A 35 -3.98 -3.84 4.66
N ALA A 36 -2.77 -4.00 4.14
CA ALA A 36 -2.49 -4.78 2.93
C ALA A 36 -2.88 -6.25 3.08
N ILE A 37 -2.51 -6.87 4.20
CA ILE A 37 -2.85 -8.26 4.53
C ILE A 37 -4.37 -8.43 4.63
N LYS A 38 -5.08 -7.48 5.23
CA LYS A 38 -6.55 -7.52 5.32
C LYS A 38 -7.20 -7.34 3.95
N LEU A 39 -6.68 -6.43 3.12
CA LEU A 39 -7.15 -6.21 1.75
C LEU A 39 -6.96 -7.44 0.86
N ALA A 40 -5.79 -8.08 0.91
CA ALA A 40 -5.51 -9.28 0.11
C ALA A 40 -6.44 -10.46 0.42
N LYS A 41 -7.03 -10.51 1.62
CA LYS A 41 -8.03 -11.51 2.00
C LYS A 41 -9.43 -11.22 1.44
N LYS A 42 -9.69 -9.96 1.06
CA LYS A 42 -11.03 -9.46 0.70
C LYS A 42 -11.17 -9.12 -0.78
N ILE A 43 -10.09 -8.70 -1.42
CA ILE A 43 -10.07 -8.22 -2.80
C ILE A 43 -9.06 -9.05 -3.61
N ASN A 44 -9.49 -9.51 -4.78
CA ASN A 44 -8.60 -10.17 -5.74
C ASN A 44 -7.84 -9.13 -6.59
N ALA A 45 -6.95 -8.38 -5.93
CA ALA A 45 -6.10 -7.36 -6.49
C ALA A 45 -4.62 -7.68 -6.28
N GLU A 46 -3.77 -7.24 -7.22
CA GLU A 46 -2.35 -7.02 -6.97
C GLU A 46 -2.19 -5.85 -5.99
N ILE A 47 -1.52 -6.07 -4.87
CA ILE A 47 -1.27 -5.05 -3.85
C ILE A 47 0.24 -4.79 -3.79
N ILE A 48 0.64 -3.54 -4.00
CA ILE A 48 2.04 -3.13 -4.04
C ILE A 48 2.28 -2.16 -2.88
N LEU A 49 3.23 -2.48 -2.03
CA LEU A 49 3.68 -1.60 -0.97
C LEU A 49 4.98 -0.95 -1.41
N THR A 50 5.01 0.38 -1.47
CA THR A 50 6.21 1.13 -1.85
C THR A 50 6.82 1.84 -0.67
N ASP A 51 8.14 1.85 -0.61
CA ASP A 51 8.88 2.63 0.37
C ASP A 51 10.31 2.90 -0.16
N VAL A 52 10.95 3.94 0.35
CA VAL A 52 12.33 4.27 0.00
C VAL A 52 13.33 3.39 0.75
N ASN A 53 12.95 2.85 1.92
CA ASN A 53 13.86 2.09 2.76
C ASN A 53 14.10 0.68 2.21
N PRO A 54 15.32 0.37 1.72
CA PRO A 54 15.63 -0.93 1.13
C PRO A 54 15.59 -2.10 2.12
N ASP A 55 15.68 -1.83 3.43
CA ASP A 55 15.66 -2.87 4.45
C ASP A 55 14.36 -3.68 4.41
N PHE A 56 13.26 -3.07 3.96
CA PHE A 56 11.96 -3.73 3.83
C PHE A 56 11.96 -4.92 2.85
N LEU A 57 12.93 -5.04 1.94
CA LEU A 57 13.07 -6.23 1.08
C LEU A 57 13.52 -7.49 1.84
N ASN A 58 14.24 -7.32 2.95
CA ASN A 58 14.89 -8.42 3.68
C ASN A 58 14.32 -8.63 5.09
N THR A 59 13.11 -8.12 5.35
CA THR A 59 12.45 -8.25 6.65
C THR A 59 11.67 -9.55 6.78
N GLU A 60 11.56 -10.06 8.01
CA GLU A 60 10.65 -11.17 8.36
C GLU A 60 9.19 -10.87 7.97
N LEU A 61 8.84 -9.59 7.88
CA LEU A 61 7.56 -9.08 7.37
C LEU A 61 7.20 -9.67 6.01
N ASN A 62 8.16 -9.87 5.11
CA ASN A 62 7.91 -10.45 3.80
C ASN A 62 7.51 -11.93 3.86
N ALA A 63 7.84 -12.63 4.94
CA ALA A 63 7.35 -14.01 5.15
C ALA A 63 5.85 -14.04 5.49
N GLU A 64 5.32 -12.97 6.07
CA GLU A 64 3.90 -12.80 6.36
C GLU A 64 3.10 -12.33 5.13
N LEU A 65 3.77 -11.62 4.21
CA LEU A 65 3.21 -11.25 2.92
C LEU A 65 3.06 -12.49 2.04
N LYS A 66 1.82 -12.87 1.74
CA LYS A 66 1.48 -14.01 0.89
C LYS A 66 0.65 -13.59 -0.31
N GLY A 67 0.73 -14.38 -1.38
CA GLY A 67 -0.18 -14.26 -2.52
C GLY A 67 0.04 -12.99 -3.32
N SER A 68 -0.93 -12.08 -3.31
CA SER A 68 -0.99 -10.94 -4.23
C SER A 68 -0.29 -9.67 -3.72
N ILE A 69 0.38 -9.72 -2.58
CA ILE A 69 1.10 -8.57 -1.99
C ILE A 69 2.59 -8.66 -2.36
N ARG A 70 3.18 -7.54 -2.79
CA ARG A 70 4.64 -7.40 -2.90
C ARG A 70 5.13 -6.06 -2.38
N VAL A 71 6.36 -6.03 -1.89
CA VAL A 71 7.09 -4.81 -1.55
C VAL A 71 7.97 -4.41 -2.74
N VAL A 72 7.96 -3.13 -3.08
CA VAL A 72 8.81 -2.54 -4.12
C VAL A 72 9.52 -1.34 -3.53
N ILE A 73 10.85 -1.27 -3.67
CA ILE A 73 11.59 -0.08 -3.26
C ILE A 73 11.44 0.96 -4.36
N ASP A 74 10.83 2.09 -4.00
CA ASP A 74 10.57 3.21 -4.91
C ASP A 74 10.61 4.52 -4.11
N ASP A 75 11.33 5.50 -4.64
CA ASP A 75 11.37 6.84 -4.08
C ASP A 75 10.29 7.69 -4.76
N ILE A 76 9.26 8.08 -4.00
CA ILE A 76 8.15 8.86 -4.53
C ILE A 76 8.58 10.25 -5.06
N PHE A 77 9.74 10.79 -4.66
CA PHE A 77 10.28 12.02 -5.23
C PHE A 77 10.97 11.83 -6.59
N ASN A 78 11.29 10.58 -6.94
CA ASN A 78 11.79 10.18 -8.25
C ASN A 78 11.18 8.83 -8.66
N PRO A 79 9.86 8.81 -8.88
CA PRO A 79 9.11 7.56 -8.93
C PRO A 79 9.37 6.80 -10.22
N ASN A 80 9.36 5.48 -10.15
CA ASN A 80 9.20 4.66 -11.34
C ASN A 80 7.75 4.75 -11.84
N TRP A 81 7.46 5.70 -12.73
CA TRP A 81 6.11 5.94 -13.26
C TRP A 81 5.37 4.69 -13.74
N LYS A 82 6.07 3.72 -14.35
CA LYS A 82 5.47 2.46 -14.82
C LYS A 82 4.88 1.62 -13.68
N LEU A 83 5.41 1.78 -12.45
CA LEU A 83 4.88 1.13 -11.26
C LEU A 83 3.46 1.59 -10.96
N TYR A 84 3.17 2.88 -11.16
CA TYR A 84 1.90 3.51 -10.82
C TYR A 84 0.84 3.41 -11.93
N GLU A 85 1.27 3.20 -13.18
CA GLU A 85 0.36 3.03 -14.31
C GLU A 85 -0.74 1.98 -14.06
N LYS A 86 -1.98 2.34 -14.42
CA LYS A 86 -3.19 1.49 -14.32
C LYS A 86 -3.54 1.05 -12.89
N ALA A 87 -2.98 1.68 -11.85
CA ALA A 87 -3.48 1.50 -10.50
C ALA A 87 -4.95 1.96 -10.43
N ASN A 88 -5.79 1.17 -9.76
CA ASN A 88 -7.17 1.56 -9.48
C ASN A 88 -7.28 2.41 -8.21
N LEU A 89 -6.29 2.29 -7.33
CA LEU A 89 -6.17 3.04 -6.10
C LEU A 89 -4.68 3.21 -5.77
N ILE A 90 -4.30 4.46 -5.49
CA ILE A 90 -3.03 4.82 -4.86
C ILE A 90 -3.39 5.52 -3.55
N TYR A 91 -2.85 5.06 -2.43
CA TYR A 91 -3.10 5.64 -1.13
C TYR A 91 -1.83 5.71 -0.29
N ALA A 92 -1.86 6.52 0.76
CA ALA A 92 -0.83 6.54 1.79
C ALA A 92 -1.52 6.71 3.16
N ILE A 93 -0.96 6.09 4.20
CA ILE A 93 -1.50 6.20 5.56
C ILE A 93 -0.62 7.17 6.34
N ARG A 94 -1.20 8.32 6.72
CA ARG A 94 -0.51 9.41 7.43
C ARG A 94 0.79 9.86 6.72
N PRO A 95 0.73 10.23 5.42
CA PRO A 95 1.90 10.73 4.73
C PRO A 95 2.38 12.05 5.35
N ASN A 96 3.70 12.25 5.40
CA ASN A 96 4.26 13.55 5.75
C ASN A 96 3.81 14.61 4.73
N PRO A 97 3.64 15.89 5.13
CA PRO A 97 3.16 16.95 4.24
C PRO A 97 3.95 17.08 2.93
N GLU A 98 5.26 16.84 2.96
CA GLU A 98 6.16 16.94 1.81
C GLU A 98 5.88 15.88 0.74
N LEU A 99 5.33 14.72 1.13
CA LEU A 99 5.02 13.62 0.21
C LEU A 99 3.71 13.85 -0.54
N GLN A 100 2.80 14.68 -0.01
CA GLN A 100 1.43 14.78 -0.53
C GLN A 100 1.40 15.17 -2.01
N LYS A 101 2.22 16.14 -2.42
CA LYS A 101 2.30 16.55 -3.83
C LYS A 101 2.75 15.39 -4.72
N GLN A 102 3.79 14.67 -4.33
CA GLN A 102 4.34 13.59 -5.14
C GLN A 102 3.37 12.41 -5.26
N ILE A 103 2.65 12.09 -4.18
CA ILE A 103 1.59 11.06 -4.18
C ILE A 103 0.46 11.45 -5.15
N ILE A 104 0.06 12.73 -5.18
CA ILE A 104 -0.95 13.23 -6.12
C ILE A 104 -0.43 13.16 -7.55
N ASP A 105 0.84 13.49 -7.79
CA ASP A 105 1.42 13.51 -9.14
C ASP A 105 1.44 12.10 -9.78
N VAL A 106 1.53 11.03 -8.99
CA VAL A 106 1.51 9.63 -9.48
C VAL A 106 0.11 9.00 -9.53
N ALA A 107 -0.92 9.66 -8.99
CA ALA A 107 -2.29 9.14 -8.85
C ALA A 107 -3.18 9.41 -10.08
#